data_AF-A0A7S1TWS0-F1
#
_entry.id   AF-A0A7S1TWS0-F1
#
_cell.length_a   1.000
_cell.length_b   1.000
_cell.length_c   1.000
_cell.angle_alpha   90.00
_cell.angle_beta   90.00
_cell.angle_gamma   90.00
#
_symmetry.space_group_name_H-M   'P 1'
#
loop_
_entity.id
_entity.type
_entity.pdbx_description
1 polymer ?
#
loop_
_entity_poly.entity_id
_entity_poly.type
_entity_poly.pdbx_seq_one_letter_code
_entity_poly.pdbx_strand_id
1 'polypeptide(L)'
;VDSTGFADAHGKLRLDGVQLVDAAGAPVQLLGMSSHGLHWFPNCYSLAALEELVQTWGITVFRAAMYVGENGYATDPSVFGRVQDIVAWTKALGIYCIIDWHVLTPGDPNDAVYGDAVAFWTDVATTYKDETHLIYEIANEPNGVGWDRVLEYHDAVIGAIRAVDAETIIIAGTTTWSQDIHLAAAQPVAAPHNVMYAFHFYACSHGYLLDRVRQYRSQIPIFVSEWGTSDYSGNGGVCTCEAREFLDVFSDVDGSGGGVTLSMAQWSWADKDESSAALAPGACGGGGAWASLSPSGEFLKAYIQAAYAPPECECRSLGRPDVSDEWCQAAACDPAYADVCTVCDAGSAPTTPTPQPTPSTATPTPQPITAAPSASASTPSPSSPPSTDAPTPRPSPPPSTAAPTPSAGDDGECECRSLGR
;
A
#
# COMPACT_ATOMS: atom_id res chain seq x y z
N VAL A 1 15.42 -3.21 -11.58
CA VAL A 1 15.39 -3.98 -10.32
C VAL A 1 14.29 -5.01 -10.50
N ASP A 2 14.53 -6.27 -10.14
CA ASP A 2 13.55 -7.36 -10.27
C ASP A 2 13.24 -7.92 -8.88
N SER A 3 11.99 -7.81 -8.46
CA SER A 3 11.47 -8.25 -7.15
C SER A 3 10.64 -9.53 -7.23
N THR A 4 10.73 -10.29 -8.33
CA THR A 4 10.01 -11.56 -8.49
C THR A 4 10.35 -12.51 -7.33
N GLY A 5 9.34 -13.10 -6.69
CA GLY A 5 9.49 -14.03 -5.56
C GLY A 5 9.72 -13.36 -4.20
N PHE A 6 9.61 -12.03 -4.08
CA PHE A 6 9.77 -11.31 -2.81
C PHE A 6 8.87 -11.84 -1.69
N ALA A 7 7.56 -11.95 -1.92
CA ALA A 7 6.60 -12.47 -0.94
C ALA A 7 6.83 -13.97 -0.63
N ASP A 8 7.36 -14.75 -1.58
CA ASP A 8 7.71 -16.15 -1.33
C ASP A 8 8.91 -16.27 -0.38
N ALA A 9 9.88 -15.35 -0.50
CA ALA A 9 11.06 -15.29 0.37
C ALA A 9 10.72 -14.78 1.78
N HIS A 10 9.79 -13.84 1.89
CA HIS A 10 9.40 -13.21 3.16
C HIS A 10 8.22 -13.92 3.87
N GLY A 11 7.37 -14.64 3.15
CA GLY A 11 6.26 -15.40 3.72
C GLY A 11 5.13 -14.54 4.30
N LYS A 12 4.36 -15.11 5.24
CA LYS A 12 3.20 -14.43 5.84
C LYS A 12 3.65 -13.30 6.77
N LEU A 13 3.18 -12.09 6.49
CA LEU A 13 3.48 -10.90 7.27
C LEU A 13 2.73 -10.89 8.60
N ARG A 14 3.30 -10.21 9.59
CA ARG A 14 2.67 -9.90 10.88
C ARG A 14 3.20 -8.57 11.44
N LEU A 15 2.57 -8.08 12.49
CA LEU A 15 3.10 -6.95 13.25
C LEU A 15 4.02 -7.43 14.39
N ASP A 16 5.10 -6.68 14.60
CA ASP A 16 5.91 -6.70 15.83
C ASP A 16 5.96 -5.28 16.41
N GLY A 17 5.15 -5.05 17.44
CA GLY A 17 4.82 -3.69 17.87
C GLY A 17 4.12 -2.92 16.74
N VAL A 18 4.75 -1.84 16.28
CA VAL A 18 4.25 -0.99 15.19
C VAL A 18 4.86 -1.35 13.83
N GLN A 19 5.92 -2.17 13.81
CA GLN A 19 6.65 -2.51 12.60
C GLN A 19 6.03 -3.72 11.90
N LEU A 20 5.90 -3.63 10.58
CA LEU A 20 5.59 -4.77 9.73
C LEU A 20 6.84 -5.66 9.61
N VAL A 21 6.68 -6.95 9.90
CA VAL A 21 7.77 -7.93 9.81
C VAL A 21 7.35 -9.14 8.98
N ASP A 22 8.35 -9.79 8.41
CA ASP A 22 8.17 -11.02 7.65
C ASP A 22 7.99 -12.26 8.54
N ALA A 23 7.86 -13.44 7.93
CA ALA A 23 7.65 -14.69 8.66
C ALA A 23 8.82 -15.09 9.57
N ALA A 24 10.03 -14.59 9.31
CA ALA A 24 11.22 -14.78 10.15
C ALA A 24 11.34 -13.71 11.25
N GLY A 25 10.47 -12.70 11.24
CA GLY A 25 10.51 -11.56 12.17
C GLY A 25 11.48 -10.46 11.76
N ALA A 26 11.97 -10.45 10.52
CA ALA A 26 12.76 -9.35 10.00
C ALA A 26 11.85 -8.18 9.59
N PRO A 27 12.20 -6.91 9.93
CA PRO A 27 11.47 -5.74 9.44
C PRO A 27 11.39 -5.70 7.91
N VAL A 28 10.22 -5.36 7.39
CA VAL A 28 9.98 -5.24 5.95
C VAL A 28 9.26 -3.93 5.64
N GLN A 29 9.67 -3.29 4.55
CA GLN A 29 8.97 -2.16 3.94
C GLN A 29 8.48 -2.59 2.55
N LEU A 30 7.19 -2.46 2.30
CA LEU A 30 6.61 -2.74 0.98
C LEU A 30 6.53 -1.44 0.18
N LEU A 31 7.01 -1.45 -1.06
CA LEU A 31 6.99 -0.31 -1.96
C LEU A 31 6.20 -0.70 -3.21
N GLY A 32 5.17 0.07 -3.54
CA GLY A 32 4.16 -0.41 -4.47
C GLY A 32 3.44 0.64 -5.30
N MET A 33 2.58 0.11 -6.15
CA MET A 33 1.62 0.85 -6.97
C MET A 33 0.20 0.42 -6.63
N SER A 34 -0.73 1.37 -6.64
CA SER A 34 -2.16 1.10 -6.67
C SER A 34 -2.66 1.12 -8.11
N SER A 35 -3.63 0.26 -8.40
CA SER A 35 -4.52 0.50 -9.54
C SER A 35 -5.29 1.82 -9.32
N HIS A 36 -5.82 2.38 -10.40
CA HIS A 36 -6.98 3.27 -10.30
C HIS A 36 -8.23 2.39 -10.07
N GLY A 37 -9.41 2.98 -9.94
CA GLY A 37 -10.68 2.25 -9.95
C GLY A 37 -10.77 1.25 -11.11
N LEU A 38 -10.82 -0.05 -10.77
CA LEU A 38 -10.67 -1.17 -11.71
C LEU A 38 -11.68 -1.18 -12.85
N HIS A 39 -12.89 -0.66 -12.59
CA HIS A 39 -13.99 -0.59 -13.55
C HIS A 39 -13.84 0.55 -14.57
N TRP A 40 -13.07 1.61 -14.25
CA TRP A 40 -12.82 2.73 -15.16
C TRP A 40 -11.62 2.50 -16.09
N PHE A 41 -10.60 1.78 -15.61
CA PHE A 41 -9.35 1.54 -16.35
C PHE A 41 -9.09 0.06 -16.63
N PRO A 42 -10.09 -0.74 -17.09
CA PRO A 42 -9.97 -2.19 -17.16
C PRO A 42 -8.87 -2.67 -18.12
N ASN A 43 -8.46 -1.83 -19.08
CA ASN A 43 -7.42 -2.13 -20.05
C ASN A 43 -5.99 -1.94 -19.50
N CYS A 44 -5.83 -1.27 -18.37
CA CYS A 44 -4.51 -1.02 -17.78
C CYS A 44 -3.95 -2.21 -17.00
N TYR A 45 -4.78 -3.24 -16.76
CA TYR A 45 -4.43 -4.36 -15.89
C TYR A 45 -4.28 -5.64 -16.71
N SER A 46 -3.13 -6.27 -16.60
CA SER A 46 -2.81 -7.58 -17.18
C SER A 46 -1.61 -8.16 -16.44
N LEU A 47 -1.34 -9.46 -16.60
CA LEU A 47 -0.10 -10.04 -16.08
C LEU A 47 1.13 -9.29 -16.60
N ALA A 48 1.17 -8.93 -17.90
CA ALA A 48 2.27 -8.17 -18.50
C ALA A 48 2.46 -6.77 -17.89
N ALA A 49 1.38 -6.12 -17.45
CA ALA A 49 1.47 -4.83 -16.76
C ALA A 49 2.13 -5.00 -15.38
N LEU A 50 1.75 -6.05 -14.64
CA LEU A 50 2.37 -6.37 -13.35
C LEU A 50 3.81 -6.86 -13.52
N GLU A 51 4.13 -7.59 -14.58
CA GLU A 51 5.51 -7.98 -14.93
C GLU A 51 6.40 -6.75 -15.11
N GLU A 52 5.96 -5.69 -15.82
CA GLU A 52 6.73 -4.45 -15.95
C GLU A 52 6.99 -3.81 -14.57
N LEU A 53 5.97 -3.74 -13.72
CA LEU A 53 6.10 -3.17 -12.38
C LEU A 53 7.07 -4.01 -11.50
N VAL A 54 7.00 -5.33 -11.55
CA VAL A 54 7.82 -6.21 -10.70
C VAL A 54 9.25 -6.32 -11.22
N GLN A 55 9.42 -6.57 -12.52
CA GLN A 55 10.72 -6.92 -13.11
C GLN A 55 11.54 -5.70 -13.54
N THR A 56 10.87 -4.56 -13.80
CA THR A 56 11.56 -3.34 -14.22
C THR A 56 11.63 -2.33 -13.09
N TRP A 57 10.53 -2.07 -12.37
CA TRP A 57 10.52 -1.09 -11.27
C TRP A 57 11.02 -1.71 -9.98
N GLY A 58 10.61 -2.94 -9.68
CA GLY A 58 10.94 -3.63 -8.43
C GLY A 58 9.89 -3.49 -7.34
N ILE A 59 8.61 -3.27 -7.69
CA ILE A 59 7.55 -3.18 -6.66
C ILE A 59 7.42 -4.48 -5.87
N THR A 60 7.09 -4.41 -4.59
CA THR A 60 6.87 -5.59 -3.73
C THR A 60 5.43 -5.76 -3.27
N VAL A 61 4.58 -4.78 -3.56
CA VAL A 61 3.14 -4.84 -3.33
C VAL A 61 2.37 -4.16 -4.46
N PHE A 62 1.25 -4.73 -4.87
CA PHE A 62 0.28 -4.08 -5.76
C PHE A 62 -1.08 -3.97 -5.08
N ARG A 63 -1.72 -2.80 -5.16
CA ARG A 63 -3.04 -2.56 -4.56
C ARG A 63 -4.14 -2.58 -5.61
N ALA A 64 -5.17 -3.38 -5.37
CA ALA A 64 -6.34 -3.54 -6.24
C ALA A 64 -7.52 -2.70 -5.70
N ALA A 65 -7.62 -1.44 -6.15
CA ALA A 65 -8.62 -0.48 -5.73
C ALA A 65 -10.02 -0.80 -6.30
N MET A 66 -10.79 -1.61 -5.57
CA MET A 66 -12.13 -2.03 -5.97
C MET A 66 -13.18 -1.05 -5.43
N TYR A 67 -13.50 -0.04 -6.23
CA TYR A 67 -14.63 0.86 -5.96
C TYR A 67 -15.90 0.06 -5.74
N VAL A 68 -16.69 0.48 -4.76
CA VAL A 68 -17.99 -0.12 -4.45
C VAL A 68 -19.11 0.81 -4.88
N GLY A 69 -19.04 2.08 -4.48
CA GLY A 69 -19.86 3.16 -5.03
C GLY A 69 -19.47 3.52 -6.47
N GLU A 70 -20.04 4.60 -6.99
CA GLU A 70 -19.61 5.22 -8.27
C GLU A 70 -19.65 4.28 -9.50
N ASN A 71 -20.59 3.32 -9.50
CA ASN A 71 -20.73 2.24 -10.49
C ASN A 71 -19.68 1.13 -10.38
N GLY A 72 -19.05 0.99 -9.22
CA GLY A 72 -18.22 -0.16 -8.87
C GLY A 72 -19.04 -1.37 -8.39
N TYR A 73 -18.50 -2.10 -7.42
CA TYR A 73 -18.98 -3.40 -6.96
C TYR A 73 -20.48 -3.44 -6.58
N ALA A 74 -21.02 -2.39 -5.96
CA ALA A 74 -22.44 -2.37 -5.58
C ALA A 74 -23.39 -2.37 -6.79
N THR A 75 -22.92 -1.85 -7.93
CA THR A 75 -23.68 -1.85 -9.20
C THR A 75 -23.31 -3.04 -10.07
N ASP A 76 -22.02 -3.37 -10.16
CA ASP A 76 -21.50 -4.48 -10.94
C ASP A 76 -20.49 -5.32 -10.13
N PRO A 77 -20.98 -6.36 -9.42
CA PRO A 77 -20.13 -7.25 -8.64
C PRO A 77 -19.08 -8.01 -9.48
N SER A 78 -19.22 -8.05 -10.82
CA SER A 78 -18.25 -8.75 -11.68
C SER A 78 -16.86 -8.10 -11.68
N VAL A 79 -16.75 -6.84 -11.22
CA VAL A 79 -15.46 -6.16 -10.99
C VAL A 79 -14.55 -6.96 -10.04
N PHE A 80 -15.12 -7.76 -9.13
CA PHE A 80 -14.33 -8.61 -8.25
C PHE A 80 -13.54 -9.68 -9.01
N GLY A 81 -13.99 -10.11 -10.20
CA GLY A 81 -13.21 -11.00 -11.05
C GLY A 81 -11.84 -10.41 -11.42
N ARG A 82 -11.75 -9.09 -11.59
CA ARG A 82 -10.47 -8.40 -11.81
C ARG A 82 -9.58 -8.42 -10.57
N VAL A 83 -10.15 -8.32 -9.37
CA VAL A 83 -9.40 -8.47 -8.12
C VAL A 83 -8.82 -9.89 -8.04
N GLN A 84 -9.61 -10.91 -8.38
CA GLN A 84 -9.15 -12.30 -8.39
C GLN A 84 -8.01 -12.53 -9.38
N ASP A 85 -8.09 -11.93 -10.57
CA ASP A 85 -7.00 -11.96 -11.55
C ASP A 85 -5.72 -11.33 -10.97
N ILE A 86 -5.81 -10.15 -10.34
CA ILE A 86 -4.67 -9.48 -9.73
C ILE A 86 -4.08 -10.33 -8.59
N VAL A 87 -4.91 -10.88 -7.71
CA VAL A 87 -4.48 -11.79 -6.63
C VAL A 87 -3.71 -12.99 -7.19
N ALA A 88 -4.16 -13.56 -8.30
CA ALA A 88 -3.50 -14.68 -8.95
C ALA A 88 -2.17 -14.26 -9.61
N TRP A 89 -2.13 -13.10 -10.26
CA TRP A 89 -0.91 -12.58 -10.89
C TRP A 89 0.16 -12.19 -9.87
N THR A 90 -0.20 -11.50 -8.79
CA THR A 90 0.74 -11.17 -7.71
C THR A 90 1.27 -12.43 -7.04
N LYS A 91 0.43 -13.46 -6.87
CA LYS A 91 0.88 -14.79 -6.39
C LYS A 91 1.89 -15.41 -7.35
N ALA A 92 1.60 -15.40 -8.65
CA ALA A 92 2.48 -15.99 -9.67
C ALA A 92 3.83 -15.25 -9.78
N LEU A 93 3.83 -13.93 -9.56
CA LEU A 93 5.03 -13.10 -9.52
C LEU A 93 5.73 -13.11 -8.15
N GLY A 94 5.10 -13.71 -7.14
CA GLY A 94 5.60 -13.75 -5.77
C GLY A 94 5.74 -12.37 -5.14
N ILE A 95 4.75 -11.49 -5.29
CA ILE A 95 4.68 -10.19 -4.58
C ILE A 95 3.37 -10.08 -3.77
N TYR A 96 3.32 -9.14 -2.83
CA TYR A 96 2.12 -8.93 -2.00
C TYR A 96 0.99 -8.26 -2.80
N CYS A 97 -0.25 -8.50 -2.40
CA CYS A 97 -1.44 -7.86 -2.96
C CYS A 97 -2.34 -7.30 -1.86
N ILE A 98 -2.72 -6.03 -2.01
CA ILE A 98 -3.75 -5.40 -1.19
C ILE A 98 -5.08 -5.53 -1.92
N ILE A 99 -6.04 -6.22 -1.32
CA ILE A 99 -7.44 -6.18 -1.74
C ILE A 99 -8.07 -4.98 -1.04
N ASP A 100 -8.50 -3.98 -1.80
CA ASP A 100 -9.03 -2.74 -1.25
C ASP A 100 -10.53 -2.59 -1.53
N TRP A 101 -11.30 -2.53 -0.45
CA TRP A 101 -12.71 -2.15 -0.45
C TRP A 101 -12.80 -0.62 -0.48
N HIS A 102 -12.87 -0.08 -1.70
CA HIS A 102 -12.57 1.32 -1.94
C HIS A 102 -13.78 2.23 -1.65
N VAL A 103 -14.00 2.51 -0.36
CA VAL A 103 -14.92 3.53 0.18
C VAL A 103 -14.42 4.92 -0.21
N LEU A 104 -15.30 5.74 -0.78
CA LEU A 104 -15.01 7.13 -1.16
C LEU A 104 -16.29 7.97 -1.17
N THR A 105 -17.19 7.69 -2.13
CA THR A 105 -18.49 8.36 -2.24
C THR A 105 -19.63 7.36 -2.14
N PRO A 106 -20.51 7.47 -1.12
CA PRO A 106 -20.46 8.35 0.05
C PRO A 106 -19.33 7.99 1.02
N GLY A 107 -18.99 8.90 1.93
CA GLY A 107 -17.82 8.73 2.80
C GLY A 107 -18.04 7.97 4.11
N ASP A 108 -19.29 7.63 4.48
CA ASP A 108 -19.56 6.76 5.64
C ASP A 108 -19.48 5.29 5.19
N PRO A 109 -18.53 4.49 5.70
CA PRO A 109 -18.43 3.07 5.33
C PRO A 109 -19.63 2.23 5.78
N ASN A 110 -20.52 2.78 6.62
CA ASN A 110 -21.79 2.15 7.02
C ASN A 110 -22.97 2.52 6.11
N ASP A 111 -22.76 3.31 5.06
CA ASP A 111 -23.82 3.62 4.10
C ASP A 111 -24.35 2.34 3.44
N ALA A 112 -25.64 2.35 3.07
CA ALA A 112 -26.31 1.20 2.47
C ALA A 112 -25.63 0.69 1.18
N VAL A 113 -24.93 1.56 0.43
CA VAL A 113 -24.15 1.14 -0.73
C VAL A 113 -22.99 0.19 -0.39
N TYR A 114 -22.50 0.23 0.85
CA TYR A 114 -21.46 -0.67 1.37
C TYR A 114 -22.04 -1.79 2.25
N GLY A 115 -23.38 -1.97 2.27
CA GLY A 115 -24.07 -2.85 3.21
C GLY A 115 -23.66 -4.33 3.17
N ASP A 116 -23.06 -4.77 2.07
CA ASP A 116 -22.58 -6.14 1.88
C ASP A 116 -21.15 -6.37 2.41
N ALA A 117 -20.46 -5.36 2.95
CA ALA A 117 -19.05 -5.43 3.32
C ALA A 117 -18.71 -6.61 4.26
N VAL A 118 -19.52 -6.88 5.29
CA VAL A 118 -19.30 -8.00 6.22
C VAL A 118 -19.38 -9.35 5.50
N ALA A 119 -20.35 -9.52 4.60
CA ALA A 119 -20.50 -10.75 3.84
C ALA A 119 -19.34 -10.91 2.85
N PHE A 120 -19.00 -9.85 2.11
CA PHE A 120 -17.86 -9.81 1.20
C PHE A 120 -16.57 -10.22 1.90
N TRP A 121 -16.25 -9.58 3.03
CA TRP A 121 -15.01 -9.87 3.76
C TRP A 121 -15.00 -11.26 4.40
N THR A 122 -16.15 -11.79 4.81
CA THR A 122 -16.26 -13.19 5.26
C THR A 122 -15.92 -14.15 4.12
N ASP A 123 -16.43 -13.90 2.91
CA ASP A 123 -16.19 -14.75 1.74
C ASP A 123 -14.73 -14.65 1.25
N VAL A 124 -14.18 -13.43 1.19
CA VAL A 124 -12.76 -13.18 0.87
C VAL A 124 -11.86 -13.89 1.86
N ALA A 125 -12.05 -13.69 3.16
CA ALA A 125 -11.22 -14.32 4.18
C ALA A 125 -11.38 -15.85 4.19
N THR A 126 -12.59 -16.38 3.97
CA THR A 126 -12.81 -17.83 3.84
C THR A 126 -12.05 -18.42 2.65
N THR A 127 -12.07 -17.71 1.52
CA THR A 127 -11.42 -18.14 0.27
C THR A 127 -9.91 -18.09 0.38
N TYR A 128 -9.36 -17.07 1.07
CA TYR A 128 -7.96 -16.70 0.95
C TYR A 128 -7.14 -16.78 2.25
N LYS A 129 -7.70 -17.25 3.37
CA LYS A 129 -6.97 -17.37 4.67
C LYS A 129 -5.62 -18.11 4.62
N ASP A 130 -5.46 -19.03 3.68
CA ASP A 130 -4.25 -19.83 3.50
C ASP A 130 -3.22 -19.17 2.56
N GLU A 131 -3.59 -18.05 1.92
CA GLU A 131 -2.67 -17.23 1.13
C GLU A 131 -1.82 -16.35 2.05
N THR A 132 -0.51 -16.31 1.79
CA THR A 132 0.44 -15.57 2.63
C THR A 132 0.80 -14.21 2.08
N HIS A 133 0.47 -13.93 0.82
CA HIS A 133 0.82 -12.70 0.11
C HIS A 133 -0.29 -11.63 0.14
N LEU A 134 -1.39 -11.87 0.86
CA LEU A 134 -2.53 -10.96 0.87
C LEU A 134 -2.58 -10.04 2.08
N ILE A 135 -3.11 -8.84 1.83
CA ILE A 135 -3.40 -7.79 2.80
C ILE A 135 -4.81 -7.28 2.50
N TYR A 136 -5.62 -7.05 3.54
CA TYR A 136 -7.01 -6.63 3.40
C TYR A 136 -7.18 -5.17 3.81
N GLU A 137 -7.49 -4.27 2.88
CA GLU A 137 -7.83 -2.88 3.17
C GLU A 137 -9.35 -2.71 3.20
N ILE A 138 -9.91 -2.59 4.40
CA ILE A 138 -11.35 -2.80 4.63
C ILE A 138 -12.20 -1.55 4.37
N ALA A 139 -11.59 -0.38 4.33
CA ALA A 139 -12.21 0.86 3.85
C ALA A 139 -11.10 1.85 3.46
N ASN A 140 -11.03 2.22 2.18
CA ASN A 140 -10.08 3.20 1.64
C ASN A 140 -10.10 4.55 2.38
N GLU A 141 -11.17 5.34 2.21
CA GLU A 141 -11.21 6.73 2.67
C GLU A 141 -12.53 7.11 3.35
N PRO A 142 -12.73 6.71 4.62
CA PRO A 142 -13.79 7.30 5.42
C PRO A 142 -13.71 8.83 5.44
N ASN A 143 -14.77 9.51 5.01
CA ASN A 143 -14.81 10.97 4.91
C ASN A 143 -16.20 11.53 5.24
N GLY A 144 -16.24 12.76 5.77
CA GLY A 144 -17.49 13.37 6.23
C GLY A 144 -18.19 12.62 7.36
N VAL A 145 -17.49 11.71 8.04
CA VAL A 145 -17.99 10.80 9.09
C VAL A 145 -17.07 10.85 10.33
N GLY A 146 -17.62 10.63 11.52
CA GLY A 146 -16.88 10.60 12.78
C GLY A 146 -16.16 9.27 13.03
N TRP A 147 -15.05 9.31 13.78
CA TRP A 147 -14.23 8.11 14.06
C TRP A 147 -14.99 7.03 14.82
N ASP A 148 -15.91 7.40 15.71
CA ASP A 148 -16.80 6.47 16.42
C ASP A 148 -17.64 5.62 15.46
N ARG A 149 -18.17 6.25 14.40
CA ARG A 149 -18.96 5.56 13.37
C ARG A 149 -18.08 4.70 12.46
N VAL A 150 -16.86 5.14 12.18
CA VAL A 150 -15.87 4.34 11.43
C VAL A 150 -15.42 3.12 12.24
N LEU A 151 -15.22 3.25 13.56
CA LEU A 151 -14.91 2.13 14.45
C LEU A 151 -16.02 1.08 14.49
N GLU A 152 -17.29 1.48 14.47
CA GLU A 152 -18.41 0.52 14.40
C GLU A 152 -18.31 -0.38 13.17
N TYR A 153 -18.02 0.21 11.99
CA TYR A 153 -17.78 -0.54 10.76
C TYR A 153 -16.56 -1.46 10.89
N HIS A 154 -15.43 -0.91 11.33
CA HIS A 154 -14.17 -1.64 11.43
C HIS A 154 -14.29 -2.83 12.38
N ASP A 155 -14.86 -2.66 13.56
CA ASP A 155 -15.03 -3.73 14.54
C ASP A 155 -15.92 -4.85 14.01
N ALA A 156 -16.98 -4.52 13.26
CA ALA A 156 -17.85 -5.50 12.63
C ALA A 156 -17.13 -6.31 11.54
N VAL A 157 -16.42 -5.64 10.62
CA VAL A 157 -15.70 -6.29 9.52
C VAL A 157 -14.50 -7.09 10.02
N ILE A 158 -13.68 -6.52 10.91
CA ILE A 158 -12.53 -7.22 11.53
C ILE A 158 -13.02 -8.43 12.30
N GLY A 159 -14.12 -8.31 13.07
CA GLY A 159 -14.71 -9.43 13.79
C GLY A 159 -15.11 -10.59 12.86
N ALA A 160 -15.70 -10.27 11.70
CA ALA A 160 -16.07 -11.26 10.70
C ALA A 160 -14.86 -11.93 10.03
N ILE A 161 -13.84 -11.15 9.66
CA ILE A 161 -12.58 -11.68 9.13
C ILE A 161 -11.91 -12.59 10.17
N ARG A 162 -11.74 -12.13 11.41
CA ARG A 162 -11.05 -12.87 12.48
C ARG A 162 -11.78 -14.13 12.93
N ALA A 163 -13.08 -14.26 12.64
CA ALA A 163 -13.81 -15.50 12.85
C ALA A 163 -13.36 -16.64 11.91
N VAL A 164 -12.70 -16.33 10.78
CA VAL A 164 -12.25 -17.30 9.78
C VAL A 164 -10.75 -17.25 9.49
N ASP A 165 -10.12 -16.09 9.63
CA ASP A 165 -8.71 -15.79 9.37
C ASP A 165 -8.12 -14.93 10.50
N ALA A 166 -7.40 -15.60 11.40
CA ALA A 166 -6.84 -14.97 12.60
C ALA A 166 -5.65 -14.05 12.32
N GLU A 167 -4.94 -14.24 11.20
CA GLU A 167 -3.55 -13.76 11.08
C GLU A 167 -3.34 -12.71 10.00
N THR A 168 -4.14 -12.68 8.93
CA THR A 168 -3.86 -11.79 7.79
C THR A 168 -3.88 -10.31 8.19
N ILE A 169 -2.93 -9.53 7.66
CA ILE A 169 -2.85 -8.08 7.91
C ILE A 169 -4.12 -7.40 7.40
N ILE A 170 -4.70 -6.55 8.24
CA ILE A 170 -5.83 -5.68 7.88
C ILE A 170 -5.36 -4.23 7.92
N ILE A 171 -5.64 -3.45 6.88
CA ILE A 171 -5.48 -2.00 6.85
C ILE A 171 -6.86 -1.37 7.05
N ALA A 172 -7.00 -0.55 8.09
CA ALA A 172 -8.24 0.15 8.43
C ALA A 172 -8.12 1.64 8.12
N GLY A 173 -8.96 2.15 7.21
CA GLY A 173 -9.01 3.58 6.88
C GLY A 173 -9.31 4.48 8.06
N THR A 174 -8.81 5.71 8.04
CA THR A 174 -9.07 6.72 9.09
C THR A 174 -9.97 7.84 8.57
N THR A 175 -10.50 8.70 9.45
CA THR A 175 -11.37 9.81 9.01
C THR A 175 -10.59 10.85 8.20
N THR A 176 -11.36 11.72 7.53
CA THR A 176 -10.82 12.81 6.70
C THR A 176 -9.95 12.25 5.57
N TRP A 177 -10.51 11.33 4.78
CA TRP A 177 -9.82 10.66 3.68
C TRP A 177 -8.51 10.00 4.15
N SER A 178 -8.62 9.21 5.23
CA SER A 178 -7.50 8.50 5.82
C SER A 178 -6.33 9.39 6.27
N GLN A 179 -6.60 10.56 6.87
CA GLN A 179 -5.55 11.46 7.38
C GLN A 179 -5.44 11.46 8.91
N ASP A 180 -6.48 11.03 9.61
CA ASP A 180 -6.64 11.21 11.05
C ASP A 180 -6.09 10.05 11.90
N ILE A 181 -4.87 9.60 11.58
CA ILE A 181 -4.13 8.56 12.33
C ILE A 181 -4.00 8.83 13.84
N HIS A 182 -4.01 10.10 14.25
CA HIS A 182 -3.99 10.50 15.65
C HIS A 182 -5.25 10.07 16.43
N LEU A 183 -6.41 9.98 15.77
CA LEU A 183 -7.65 9.49 16.37
C LEU A 183 -7.60 7.97 16.57
N ALA A 184 -7.07 7.25 15.58
CA ALA A 184 -6.82 5.81 15.69
C ALA A 184 -5.81 5.48 16.80
N ALA A 185 -4.78 6.30 16.99
CA ALA A 185 -3.84 6.16 18.09
C ALA A 185 -4.48 6.39 19.47
N ALA A 186 -5.42 7.34 19.56
CA ALA A 186 -6.15 7.60 20.80
C ALA A 186 -7.19 6.51 21.11
N GLN A 187 -7.85 5.98 20.09
CA GLN A 187 -8.89 4.97 20.21
C GLN A 187 -8.79 3.94 19.07
N PRO A 188 -7.96 2.89 19.23
CA PRO A 188 -7.82 1.84 18.23
C PRO A 188 -9.06 0.95 18.16
N VAL A 189 -9.14 0.11 17.12
CA VAL A 189 -10.15 -0.95 16.99
C VAL A 189 -10.11 -1.92 18.16
N ALA A 190 -11.23 -2.59 18.44
CA ALA A 190 -11.38 -3.51 19.58
C ALA A 190 -10.46 -4.74 19.50
N ALA A 191 -10.15 -5.20 18.27
CA ALA A 191 -9.27 -6.33 18.00
C ALA A 191 -8.05 -5.90 17.17
N PRO A 192 -7.03 -5.26 17.78
CA PRO A 192 -5.92 -4.61 17.05
C PRO A 192 -4.87 -5.59 16.51
N HIS A 193 -5.05 -6.90 16.71
CA HIS A 193 -4.07 -7.89 16.26
C HIS A 193 -3.92 -7.88 14.73
N ASN A 194 -2.69 -7.63 14.26
CA ASN A 194 -2.36 -7.50 12.84
C ASN A 194 -3.24 -6.48 12.10
N VAL A 195 -3.64 -5.41 12.79
CA VAL A 195 -4.35 -4.25 12.21
C VAL A 195 -3.41 -3.07 12.09
N MET A 196 -3.29 -2.52 10.89
CA MET A 196 -2.61 -1.27 10.57
C MET A 196 -3.65 -0.20 10.21
N TYR A 197 -3.29 1.07 10.33
CA TYR A 197 -4.16 2.18 9.98
C TYR A 197 -3.69 2.86 8.70
N ALA A 198 -4.62 3.15 7.79
CA ALA A 198 -4.30 3.84 6.55
C ALA A 198 -3.93 5.31 6.83
N PHE A 199 -2.90 5.78 6.15
CA PHE A 199 -2.57 7.19 6.02
C PHE A 199 -2.46 7.57 4.54
N HIS A 200 -3.27 8.52 4.07
CA HIS A 200 -3.21 9.01 2.69
C HIS A 200 -2.75 10.47 2.62
N PHE A 201 -2.01 10.79 1.57
CA PHE A 201 -1.62 12.17 1.28
C PHE A 201 -1.42 12.41 -0.22
N TYR A 202 -1.48 13.68 -0.61
CA TYR A 202 -1.24 14.15 -1.97
C TYR A 202 -0.24 15.30 -1.86
N ALA A 203 0.91 15.15 -2.51
CA ALA A 203 2.11 15.93 -2.23
C ALA A 203 1.90 17.44 -2.42
N CYS A 204 1.15 17.86 -3.44
CA CYS A 204 0.88 19.27 -3.69
C CYS A 204 -0.13 19.90 -2.70
N SER A 205 -0.73 19.12 -1.80
CA SER A 205 -1.81 19.58 -0.91
C SER A 205 -1.51 19.39 0.58
N HIS A 206 -0.77 18.34 0.92
CA HIS A 206 -0.83 17.77 2.26
C HIS A 206 0.46 17.87 3.06
N GLY A 207 1.42 18.74 2.67
CA GLY A 207 2.68 18.94 3.42
C GLY A 207 2.51 19.22 4.92
N TYR A 208 1.38 19.82 5.32
CA TYR A 208 1.05 20.05 6.74
C TYR A 208 0.81 18.77 7.57
N LEU A 209 0.66 17.60 6.93
CA LEU A 209 0.50 16.31 7.60
C LEU A 209 1.84 15.63 7.95
N LEU A 210 2.97 16.15 7.46
CA LEU A 210 4.28 15.50 7.64
C LEU A 210 4.65 15.33 9.12
N ASP A 211 4.43 16.36 9.94
CA ASP A 211 4.69 16.31 11.38
C ASP A 211 3.76 15.31 12.10
N ARG A 212 2.54 15.13 11.59
CA ARG A 212 1.61 14.12 12.12
C ARG A 212 2.17 12.72 11.90
N VAL A 213 2.66 12.41 10.69
CA VAL A 213 3.26 11.10 10.42
C VAL A 213 4.49 10.88 11.30
N ARG A 214 5.39 11.88 11.38
CA ARG A 214 6.59 11.81 12.22
C ARG A 214 6.25 11.48 13.67
N GLN A 215 5.20 12.09 14.21
CA GLN A 215 4.76 11.88 15.58
C GLN A 215 4.18 10.48 15.81
N TYR A 216 3.34 9.97 14.91
CA TYR A 216 2.52 8.79 15.16
C TYR A 216 3.06 7.48 14.57
N ARG A 217 4.01 7.51 13.62
CA ARG A 217 4.59 6.30 13.01
C ARG A 217 5.22 5.32 14.00
N SER A 218 5.70 5.81 15.15
CA SER A 218 6.27 4.99 16.22
C SER A 218 5.27 4.64 17.34
N GLN A 219 4.00 5.07 17.22
CA GLN A 219 2.96 4.89 18.23
C GLN A 219 1.87 3.91 17.79
N ILE A 220 1.55 3.88 16.50
CA ILE A 220 0.61 2.93 15.90
C ILE A 220 1.17 2.35 14.61
N PRO A 221 0.75 1.14 14.21
CA PRO A 221 1.11 0.59 12.91
C PRO A 221 0.41 1.37 11.79
N ILE A 222 1.17 1.94 10.87
CA ILE A 222 0.66 2.75 9.75
C ILE A 222 1.03 2.09 8.43
N PHE A 223 0.09 2.04 7.50
CA PHE A 223 0.35 1.70 6.10
C PHE A 223 -0.11 2.87 5.22
N VAL A 224 0.74 3.34 4.32
CA VAL A 224 0.41 4.43 3.38
C VAL A 224 -0.20 3.82 2.12
N SER A 225 -1.43 3.29 2.23
CA SER A 225 -2.04 2.47 1.17
C SER A 225 -2.39 3.27 -0.08
N GLU A 226 -2.43 4.59 0.02
CA GLU A 226 -2.57 5.49 -1.11
C GLU A 226 -1.78 6.79 -0.89
N TRP A 227 -1.07 7.22 -1.93
CA TRP A 227 -0.54 8.58 -2.01
C TRP A 227 -0.31 9.03 -3.44
N GLY A 228 -0.38 10.34 -3.71
CA GLY A 228 -0.15 10.91 -5.04
C GLY A 228 0.92 12.00 -5.04
N THR A 229 1.61 12.15 -6.18
CA THR A 229 2.53 13.29 -6.44
C THR A 229 1.77 14.59 -6.72
N SER A 230 0.46 14.49 -7.00
CA SER A 230 -0.40 15.59 -7.42
C SER A 230 -1.01 16.35 -6.24
N ASP A 231 -1.97 17.24 -6.52
CA ASP A 231 -2.91 17.72 -5.53
C ASP A 231 -3.99 16.67 -5.23
N TYR A 232 -4.82 16.91 -4.21
CA TYR A 232 -5.85 15.98 -3.72
C TYR A 232 -6.93 15.62 -4.76
N SER A 233 -7.01 16.31 -5.90
CA SER A 233 -7.94 15.97 -6.98
C SER A 233 -7.42 14.87 -7.91
N GLY A 234 -6.17 14.42 -7.72
CA GLY A 234 -5.45 13.56 -8.68
C GLY A 234 -4.76 14.34 -9.81
N ASN A 235 -4.81 15.68 -9.77
CA ASN A 235 -4.29 16.55 -10.83
C ASN A 235 -3.57 17.77 -10.24
N GLY A 236 -3.42 18.85 -11.01
CA GLY A 236 -2.93 20.12 -10.48
C GLY A 236 -1.40 20.21 -10.34
N GLY A 237 -0.66 19.29 -10.95
CA GLY A 237 0.81 19.31 -10.99
C GLY A 237 1.45 18.04 -10.43
N VAL A 238 2.79 18.01 -10.43
CA VAL A 238 3.60 16.91 -9.90
C VAL A 238 4.62 17.49 -8.92
N CYS A 239 4.36 17.37 -7.63
CA CYS A 239 5.16 17.94 -6.53
C CYS A 239 6.12 16.88 -5.95
N THR A 240 7.17 16.57 -6.71
CA THR A 240 8.12 15.48 -6.37
C THR A 240 8.99 15.80 -5.15
N CYS A 241 9.29 17.06 -4.88
CA CYS A 241 10.10 17.46 -3.73
C CYS A 241 9.31 17.22 -2.42
N GLU A 242 8.05 17.65 -2.37
CA GLU A 242 7.14 17.41 -1.24
C GLU A 242 6.85 15.91 -1.08
N ALA A 243 6.66 15.19 -2.19
CA ALA A 243 6.52 13.73 -2.14
C ALA A 243 7.75 13.09 -1.49
N ARG A 244 8.96 13.54 -1.86
CA ARG A 244 10.22 13.02 -1.32
C ARG A 244 10.33 13.23 0.19
N GLU A 245 9.87 14.35 0.73
CA GLU A 245 9.88 14.60 2.18
C GLU A 245 9.07 13.56 2.96
N PHE A 246 7.90 13.15 2.45
CA PHE A 246 7.12 12.06 3.03
C PHE A 246 7.83 10.72 2.89
N LEU A 247 8.34 10.41 1.69
CA LEU A 247 8.98 9.14 1.42
C LEU A 247 10.26 8.92 2.26
N ASP A 248 11.01 9.98 2.56
CA ASP A 248 12.17 9.91 3.46
C ASP A 248 11.77 9.64 4.92
N VAL A 249 10.61 10.15 5.36
CA VAL A 249 10.02 9.79 6.66
C VAL A 249 9.54 8.33 6.64
N PHE A 250 9.05 7.82 5.51
CA PHE A 250 8.56 6.44 5.44
C PHE A 250 9.71 5.42 5.43
N SER A 251 10.82 5.70 4.75
CA SER A 251 12.00 4.84 4.74
C SER A 251 12.85 4.95 6.01
N ASP A 252 12.53 5.92 6.87
CA ASP A 252 13.31 6.28 8.05
C ASP A 252 14.79 6.57 7.75
N VAL A 253 15.07 7.14 6.57
CA VAL A 253 16.45 7.41 6.14
C VAL A 253 17.17 8.41 7.05
N ASP A 254 16.41 9.27 7.75
CA ASP A 254 16.94 10.22 8.73
C ASP A 254 17.07 9.64 10.16
N GLY A 255 16.63 8.39 10.37
CA GLY A 255 16.66 7.66 11.63
C GLY A 255 15.75 8.21 12.73
N SER A 256 14.92 9.21 12.44
CA SER A 256 14.09 9.87 13.44
C SER A 256 12.88 9.04 13.89
N GLY A 257 12.62 7.91 13.22
CA GLY A 257 11.55 6.95 13.47
C GLY A 257 11.99 5.77 14.32
N GLY A 258 13.27 5.71 14.70
CA GLY A 258 13.81 4.63 15.54
C GLY A 258 13.85 3.28 14.83
N GLY A 259 14.00 3.28 13.50
CA GLY A 259 14.00 2.09 12.65
C GLY A 259 12.62 1.65 12.16
N VAL A 260 11.55 2.41 12.48
CA VAL A 260 10.20 2.09 12.01
C VAL A 260 10.01 2.61 10.59
N THR A 261 9.75 1.70 9.65
CA THR A 261 9.46 2.02 8.25
C THR A 261 7.99 1.87 7.93
N LEU A 262 7.50 2.69 7.00
CA LEU A 262 6.11 2.66 6.52
C LEU A 262 6.05 2.13 5.10
N SER A 263 5.26 1.08 4.89
CA SER A 263 4.94 0.56 3.56
C SER A 263 4.02 1.50 2.80
N MET A 264 4.12 1.52 1.47
CA MET A 264 3.38 2.46 0.63
C MET A 264 2.92 1.90 -0.72
N ALA A 265 1.83 2.47 -1.26
CA ALA A 265 1.40 2.28 -2.65
C ALA A 265 0.97 3.61 -3.28
N GLN A 266 1.58 3.97 -4.42
CA GLN A 266 1.27 5.23 -5.11
C GLN A 266 0.01 5.10 -5.99
N TRP A 267 -0.82 6.14 -5.96
CA TRP A 267 -1.92 6.38 -6.90
C TRP A 267 -1.41 7.10 -8.17
N SER A 268 -1.58 6.57 -9.38
CA SER A 268 -2.12 5.24 -9.73
C SER A 268 -1.60 4.70 -11.06
N TRP A 269 -1.66 3.36 -11.24
CA TRP A 269 -1.39 2.68 -12.50
C TRP A 269 -2.61 2.79 -13.43
N ALA A 270 -2.66 3.89 -14.17
CA ALA A 270 -3.65 4.21 -15.19
C ALA A 270 -3.05 5.20 -16.20
N ASP A 271 -3.72 5.35 -17.35
CA ASP A 271 -3.40 6.31 -18.41
C ASP A 271 -4.44 7.45 -18.50
N LYS A 272 -5.09 7.76 -17.37
CA LYS A 272 -5.96 8.92 -17.25
C LYS A 272 -5.15 10.19 -17.50
N ASP A 273 -5.74 11.16 -18.21
CA ASP A 273 -5.11 12.47 -18.43
C ASP A 273 -5.19 13.34 -17.17
N GLU A 274 -4.42 12.97 -16.15
CA GLU A 274 -4.28 13.65 -14.87
C GLU A 274 -2.84 13.50 -14.33
N SER A 275 -2.41 14.43 -13.48
CA SER A 275 -1.02 14.46 -13.03
C SER A 275 -0.59 13.24 -12.19
N SER A 276 -1.49 12.62 -11.41
CA SER A 276 -1.11 11.46 -10.57
C SER A 276 -0.91 10.16 -11.36
N ALA A 277 -1.55 10.02 -12.51
CA ALA A 277 -1.50 8.79 -13.32
C ALA A 277 -0.05 8.45 -13.69
N ALA A 278 0.39 7.22 -13.44
CA ALA A 278 1.78 6.79 -13.66
C ALA A 278 2.11 6.60 -15.15
N LEU A 279 1.11 6.34 -15.99
CA LEU A 279 1.28 6.14 -17.43
C LEU A 279 0.89 7.39 -18.21
N ALA A 280 1.55 7.60 -19.35
CA ALA A 280 1.16 8.63 -20.30
C ALA A 280 -0.22 8.32 -20.90
N PRO A 281 -1.04 9.34 -21.25
CA PRO A 281 -2.37 9.12 -21.82
C PRO A 281 -2.39 8.18 -23.03
N GLY A 282 -3.27 7.19 -23.01
CA GLY A 282 -3.43 6.17 -24.05
C GLY A 282 -2.47 4.97 -23.95
N ALA A 283 -1.56 4.94 -22.97
CA ALA A 283 -0.62 3.84 -22.79
C ALA A 283 -1.29 2.48 -22.50
N CYS A 284 -2.52 2.44 -21.98
CA CYS A 284 -3.22 1.18 -21.75
C CYS A 284 -3.87 0.60 -23.02
N GLY A 285 -3.83 1.33 -24.13
CA GLY A 285 -4.35 0.88 -25.43
C GLY A 285 -3.51 -0.23 -26.07
N GLY A 286 -4.13 -1.02 -26.97
CA GLY A 286 -3.41 -1.92 -27.88
C GLY A 286 -2.63 -3.07 -27.23
N GLY A 287 -2.91 -3.40 -25.96
CA GLY A 287 -2.16 -4.41 -25.20
C GLY A 287 -1.09 -3.83 -24.25
N GLY A 288 -0.94 -2.51 -24.22
CA GLY A 288 -0.14 -1.81 -23.22
C GLY A 288 1.23 -1.33 -23.72
N ALA A 289 1.51 -0.05 -23.51
CA ALA A 289 2.81 0.59 -23.63
C ALA A 289 3.34 0.92 -22.24
N TRP A 290 3.60 -0.11 -21.41
CA TRP A 290 3.88 0.02 -19.98
C TRP A 290 5.15 0.83 -19.63
N ALA A 291 6.05 1.01 -20.60
CA ALA A 291 7.23 1.87 -20.46
C ALA A 291 6.96 3.36 -20.78
N SER A 292 5.78 3.71 -21.28
CA SER A 292 5.37 5.09 -21.59
C SER A 292 4.82 5.74 -20.33
N LEU A 293 5.72 6.33 -19.54
CA LEU A 293 5.40 6.89 -18.22
C LEU A 293 5.06 8.38 -18.28
N SER A 294 4.30 8.83 -17.29
CA SER A 294 4.19 10.25 -16.95
C SER A 294 5.32 10.66 -16.01
N PRO A 295 5.52 11.97 -15.73
CA PRO A 295 6.48 12.41 -14.72
C PRO A 295 6.22 11.81 -13.32
N SER A 296 4.95 11.55 -12.97
CA SER A 296 4.58 10.91 -11.69
C SER A 296 5.07 9.45 -11.63
N GLY A 297 4.94 8.71 -12.73
CA GLY A 297 5.43 7.33 -12.82
C GLY A 297 6.95 7.24 -12.89
N GLU A 298 7.60 8.13 -13.63
CA GLU A 298 9.07 8.22 -13.70
C GLU A 298 9.68 8.46 -12.31
N PHE A 299 9.09 9.38 -11.53
CA PHE A 299 9.51 9.67 -10.17
C PHE A 299 9.50 8.43 -9.27
N LEU A 300 8.37 7.71 -9.20
CA LEU A 300 8.31 6.54 -8.33
C LEU A 300 9.22 5.42 -8.81
N LYS A 301 9.26 5.16 -10.13
CA LYS A 301 10.15 4.14 -10.70
C LYS A 301 11.59 4.39 -10.26
N ALA A 302 12.06 5.62 -10.37
CA ALA A 302 13.40 6.01 -9.94
C ALA A 302 13.58 5.82 -8.41
N TYR A 303 12.59 6.23 -7.61
CA TYR A 303 12.66 6.07 -6.14
C TYR A 303 12.77 4.60 -5.72
N ILE A 304 11.91 3.72 -6.26
CA ILE A 304 11.93 2.29 -5.92
C ILE A 304 13.25 1.65 -6.37
N GLN A 305 13.71 1.96 -7.59
CA GLN A 305 14.98 1.43 -8.07
C GLN A 305 16.16 1.87 -7.20
N ALA A 306 16.16 3.11 -6.70
CA ALA A 306 17.18 3.61 -5.79
C ALA A 306 17.12 2.94 -4.40
N ALA A 307 15.92 2.60 -3.89
CA ALA A 307 15.76 1.92 -2.61
C ALA A 307 16.37 0.50 -2.60
N TYR A 308 16.40 -0.17 -3.76
CA TYR A 308 17.04 -1.48 -3.94
C TYR A 308 18.44 -1.41 -4.55
N ALA A 309 18.91 -0.22 -4.93
CA ALA A 309 20.29 -0.08 -5.33
C ALA A 309 21.16 -0.48 -4.13
N PRO A 310 22.20 -1.31 -4.31
CA PRO A 310 23.19 -1.45 -3.26
C PRO A 310 23.62 -0.04 -2.88
N PRO A 311 23.76 0.28 -1.57
CA PRO A 311 24.19 1.59 -1.15
C PRO A 311 25.40 1.94 -2.01
N GLU A 312 25.38 3.11 -2.66
CA GLU A 312 26.49 3.50 -3.53
C GLU A 312 27.76 3.32 -2.70
N CYS A 313 28.50 2.28 -3.07
CA CYS A 313 29.72 1.86 -2.39
C CYS A 313 30.79 2.85 -2.84
N GLU A 314 30.63 4.10 -2.43
CA GLU A 314 31.62 5.12 -2.67
C GLU A 314 32.85 4.81 -1.82
N CYS A 315 33.98 4.72 -2.50
CA CYS A 315 35.28 4.65 -1.89
C CYS A 315 35.54 5.90 -1.06
N ARG A 316 35.74 5.72 0.25
CA ARG A 316 35.98 6.82 1.20
C ARG A 316 37.35 6.71 1.81
N SER A 317 37.93 7.88 2.13
CA SER A 317 39.18 7.98 2.87
C SER A 317 39.00 7.46 4.29
N LEU A 318 39.98 6.70 4.79
CA LEU A 318 40.04 6.23 6.18
C LEU A 318 40.49 7.33 7.17
N GLY A 319 40.29 8.60 6.83
CA GLY A 319 40.61 9.75 7.67
C GLY A 319 42.08 10.20 7.58
N ARG A 320 42.76 9.90 6.47
CA ARG A 320 44.11 10.40 6.22
C ARG A 320 44.07 11.85 5.69
N PRO A 321 44.82 12.80 6.28
CA PRO A 321 44.75 14.22 5.88
C PRO A 321 45.14 14.49 4.43
N ASP A 322 45.91 13.57 3.85
CA ASP A 322 46.48 13.60 2.50
C ASP A 322 45.62 12.85 1.45
N VAL A 323 44.51 12.23 1.86
CA VAL A 323 43.68 11.39 0.99
C VAL A 323 42.22 11.85 1.10
N SER A 324 41.66 12.34 -0.01
CA SER A 324 40.25 12.75 -0.09
C SER A 324 39.34 11.61 -0.57
N ASP A 325 38.05 11.71 -0.27
CA ASP A 325 37.03 10.80 -0.83
C ASP A 325 37.05 10.84 -2.36
N GLU A 326 37.19 12.02 -2.97
CA GLU A 326 37.31 12.19 -4.43
C GLU A 326 38.51 11.42 -5.01
N TRP A 327 39.64 11.42 -4.31
CA TRP A 327 40.80 10.63 -4.72
C TRP A 327 40.56 9.13 -4.57
N CYS A 328 39.95 8.69 -3.47
CA CYS A 328 39.59 7.29 -3.25
C CYS A 328 38.58 6.78 -4.29
N GLN A 329 37.62 7.62 -4.70
CA GLN A 329 36.68 7.35 -5.77
C GLN A 329 37.39 7.24 -7.13
N ALA A 330 38.28 8.17 -7.46
CA ALA A 330 39.06 8.13 -8.70
C ALA A 330 40.00 6.92 -8.76
N ALA A 331 40.51 6.45 -7.61
CA ALA A 331 41.33 5.26 -7.48
C ALA A 331 40.52 3.95 -7.40
N ALA A 332 39.18 4.03 -7.42
CA ALA A 332 38.24 2.90 -7.36
C ALA A 332 38.54 1.87 -6.26
N CYS A 333 39.04 2.32 -5.10
CA CYS A 333 39.53 1.45 -4.02
C CYS A 333 40.44 0.31 -4.51
N ASP A 334 41.41 0.63 -5.39
CA ASP A 334 42.45 -0.34 -5.76
C ASP A 334 42.98 -1.02 -4.48
N PRO A 335 43.05 -2.36 -4.41
CA PRO A 335 43.57 -3.08 -3.25
C PRO A 335 44.95 -2.61 -2.78
N ALA A 336 45.74 -1.95 -3.65
CA ALA A 336 46.99 -1.30 -3.30
C ALA A 336 46.83 -0.14 -2.28
N TYR A 337 45.63 0.40 -2.12
CA TYR A 337 45.28 1.54 -1.24
C TYR A 337 44.29 1.16 -0.15
N ALA A 338 44.11 -0.13 0.13
CA ALA A 338 43.18 -0.63 1.15
C ALA A 338 43.52 -0.19 2.60
N ASP A 339 44.70 0.40 2.81
CA ASP A 339 45.13 1.00 4.08
C ASP A 339 44.72 2.47 4.24
N VAL A 340 44.28 3.13 3.15
CA VAL A 340 43.91 4.55 3.13
C VAL A 340 42.52 4.83 2.56
N CYS A 341 41.96 3.90 1.80
CA CYS A 341 40.60 3.95 1.27
C CYS A 341 39.83 2.69 1.68
N THR A 342 38.54 2.83 1.95
CA THR A 342 37.63 1.71 2.16
C THR A 342 36.39 1.87 1.32
N VAL A 343 35.87 0.75 0.82
CA VAL A 343 34.45 0.65 0.52
C VAL A 343 33.75 0.57 1.87
N CYS A 344 32.65 1.31 2.08
CA CYS A 344 31.98 1.34 3.38
C CYS A 344 31.76 -0.06 3.96
N ASP A 345 31.96 -0.18 5.28
CA ASP A 345 31.63 -1.38 6.06
C ASP A 345 30.21 -1.85 5.72
N ALA A 346 30.07 -3.15 5.47
CA ALA A 346 28.77 -3.81 5.38
C ALA A 346 28.09 -3.84 6.77
N GLY A 347 27.67 -2.67 7.24
CA GLY A 347 26.71 -2.55 8.33
C GLY A 347 25.35 -3.02 7.81
N SER A 348 25.02 -4.28 8.06
CA SER A 348 23.66 -4.82 8.00
C SER A 348 22.94 -4.68 6.65
N ALA A 349 23.54 -5.17 5.57
CA ALA A 349 22.71 -5.68 4.47
C ALA A 349 22.07 -6.99 4.95
N PRO A 350 20.74 -7.19 4.87
CA PRO A 350 20.17 -8.52 5.00
C PRO A 350 20.78 -9.34 3.87
N THR A 351 21.60 -10.32 4.21
CA THR A 351 22.03 -11.33 3.25
C THR A 351 20.77 -12.06 2.78
N THR A 352 20.30 -11.75 1.58
CA THR A 352 19.35 -12.59 0.87
C THR A 352 19.99 -13.97 0.70
N PRO A 353 19.42 -15.06 1.24
CA PRO A 353 19.97 -16.38 1.01
C PRO A 353 19.76 -16.73 -0.46
N THR A 354 20.85 -16.93 -1.21
CA THR A 354 20.80 -17.56 -2.53
C THR A 354 20.13 -18.94 -2.37
N PRO A 355 19.00 -19.24 -3.05
CA PRO A 355 18.35 -20.52 -2.92
C PRO A 355 19.22 -21.62 -3.54
N GLN A 356 19.81 -22.45 -2.67
CA GLN A 356 20.49 -23.66 -3.08
C GLN A 356 19.43 -24.76 -3.29
N PRO A 357 19.42 -25.49 -4.42
CA PRO A 357 18.39 -26.48 -4.70
C PRO A 357 18.49 -27.64 -3.71
N THR A 358 17.42 -27.90 -2.96
CA THR A 358 17.30 -29.10 -2.12
C THR A 358 16.52 -30.21 -2.87
N PRO A 359 16.93 -31.48 -2.74
CA PRO A 359 16.31 -32.59 -3.48
C PRO A 359 15.00 -33.06 -2.82
N SER A 360 14.09 -33.49 -3.69
CA SER A 360 12.78 -34.10 -3.44
C SER A 360 12.75 -35.16 -2.33
N THR A 361 11.74 -35.09 -1.46
CA THR A 361 11.23 -36.24 -0.70
C THR A 361 9.71 -36.29 -0.78
N ALA A 362 9.20 -37.46 -1.16
CA ALA A 362 7.80 -37.76 -1.42
C ALA A 362 6.99 -37.89 -0.12
N THR A 363 5.80 -37.29 -0.10
CA THR A 363 4.82 -37.44 0.99
C THR A 363 3.90 -38.65 0.73
N PRO A 364 3.63 -39.51 1.73
CA PRO A 364 2.72 -40.64 1.57
C PRO A 364 1.24 -40.24 1.73
N THR A 365 0.41 -40.95 0.97
CA THR A 365 -1.05 -40.83 0.83
C THR A 365 -1.81 -41.03 2.15
N PRO A 366 -2.85 -40.22 2.48
CA PRO A 366 -3.77 -40.52 3.56
C PRO A 366 -4.90 -41.48 3.12
N GLN A 367 -5.22 -42.45 3.98
CA GLN A 367 -6.38 -43.35 3.84
C GLN A 367 -7.66 -42.74 4.46
N PRO A 368 -8.86 -43.19 4.01
CA PRO A 368 -10.13 -42.50 4.24
C PRO A 368 -10.78 -42.88 5.57
N ILE A 369 -11.39 -41.90 6.23
CA ILE A 369 -12.18 -42.07 7.45
C ILE A 369 -13.68 -41.89 7.13
N THR A 370 -14.47 -42.83 7.62
CA THR A 370 -15.90 -43.04 7.40
C THR A 370 -16.79 -42.05 8.17
N ALA A 371 -18.01 -41.86 7.64
CA ALA A 371 -18.99 -40.89 8.09
C ALA A 371 -20.03 -41.41 9.11
N ALA A 372 -20.73 -40.42 9.70
CA ALA A 372 -22.11 -40.40 10.25
C ALA A 372 -22.28 -40.58 11.78
N PRO A 373 -23.40 -40.12 12.40
CA PRO A 373 -24.60 -39.48 11.83
C PRO A 373 -25.09 -38.19 12.55
N SER A 374 -26.09 -37.60 11.89
CA SER A 374 -26.90 -36.42 12.15
C SER A 374 -27.66 -36.39 13.49
N ALA A 375 -27.87 -35.18 14.02
CA ALA A 375 -28.91 -34.88 14.99
C ALA A 375 -29.70 -33.62 14.58
N SER A 376 -31.02 -33.78 14.55
CA SER A 376 -32.07 -32.83 14.22
C SER A 376 -32.49 -31.99 15.43
N ALA A 377 -32.83 -30.71 15.21
CA ALA A 377 -33.80 -29.93 16.00
C ALA A 377 -33.99 -28.55 15.34
N SER A 378 -35.09 -28.32 14.62
CA SER A 378 -36.31 -27.62 15.07
C SER A 378 -36.22 -26.08 15.06
N THR A 379 -36.93 -25.51 14.09
CA THR A 379 -37.33 -24.11 13.91
C THR A 379 -38.18 -23.58 15.08
N PRO A 380 -38.17 -22.25 15.30
CA PRO A 380 -39.40 -21.50 15.03
C PRO A 380 -39.17 -20.12 14.37
N SER A 381 -40.21 -19.63 13.70
CA SER A 381 -40.44 -18.25 13.24
C SER A 381 -41.90 -17.90 13.57
N PRO A 382 -42.39 -16.65 13.42
CA PRO A 382 -41.75 -15.34 13.49
C PRO A 382 -42.49 -14.38 14.47
N SER A 383 -41.95 -13.20 14.74
CA SER A 383 -42.72 -12.07 15.27
C SER A 383 -42.47 -10.82 14.42
N SER A 384 -43.54 -10.21 13.94
CA SER A 384 -43.60 -9.04 13.04
C SER A 384 -43.42 -7.69 13.78
N PRO A 385 -43.19 -6.57 13.07
CA PRO A 385 -42.46 -5.40 13.56
C PRO A 385 -43.36 -4.22 13.97
N PRO A 386 -42.80 -3.15 14.57
CA PRO A 386 -43.42 -1.83 14.57
C PRO A 386 -42.76 -0.86 13.57
N SER A 387 -43.61 -0.38 12.66
CA SER A 387 -43.82 1.00 12.20
C SER A 387 -42.66 1.99 12.02
N THR A 388 -42.65 2.50 10.79
CA THR A 388 -42.00 3.66 10.17
C THR A 388 -42.25 5.01 10.85
N ASP A 389 -41.20 5.84 10.91
CA ASP A 389 -41.31 7.30 11.01
C ASP A 389 -40.57 7.97 9.84
N ALA A 390 -41.19 9.02 9.29
CA ALA A 390 -40.79 9.73 8.08
C ALA A 390 -39.69 10.79 8.34
N PRO A 391 -38.80 11.09 7.37
CA PRO A 391 -37.76 12.08 7.54
C PRO A 391 -38.27 13.51 7.25
N THR A 392 -37.92 14.45 8.12
CA THR A 392 -38.04 15.90 7.91
C THR A 392 -36.91 16.44 7.02
N PRO A 393 -37.18 17.41 6.12
CA PRO A 393 -36.20 17.88 5.13
C PRO A 393 -35.16 18.84 5.72
N ARG A 394 -33.90 18.71 5.27
CA ARG A 394 -32.75 19.59 5.60
C ARG A 394 -32.58 20.67 4.51
N PRO A 395 -32.12 21.91 4.85
CA PRO A 395 -32.04 23.01 3.89
C PRO A 395 -30.80 22.93 2.98
N SER A 396 -30.92 23.50 1.77
CA SER A 396 -29.90 23.55 0.72
C SER A 396 -28.71 24.47 1.06
N PRO A 397 -27.47 24.13 0.63
CA PRO A 397 -26.32 25.01 0.76
C PRO A 397 -26.25 26.07 -0.36
N PRO A 398 -25.64 27.25 -0.12
CA PRO A 398 -25.43 28.29 -1.13
C PRO A 398 -24.25 27.98 -2.06
N PRO A 399 -24.19 28.59 -3.27
CA PRO A 399 -23.21 28.25 -4.31
C PRO A 399 -21.80 28.78 -4.01
N SER A 400 -20.78 28.02 -4.43
CA SER A 400 -19.36 28.37 -4.29
C SER A 400 -18.90 29.36 -5.37
N THR A 401 -18.06 30.31 -4.98
CA THR A 401 -17.34 31.23 -5.87
C THR A 401 -15.93 30.70 -6.12
N ALA A 402 -15.54 30.61 -7.40
CA ALA A 402 -14.21 30.19 -7.84
C ALA A 402 -13.12 31.21 -7.45
N ALA A 403 -11.96 30.70 -7.04
CA ALA A 403 -10.71 31.46 -6.89
C ALA A 403 -9.68 30.98 -7.94
N PRO A 404 -8.74 31.85 -8.36
CA PRO A 404 -7.97 31.67 -9.59
C PRO A 404 -6.73 30.77 -9.44
N THR A 405 -6.38 30.12 -10.54
CA THR A 405 -5.19 29.29 -10.77
C THR A 405 -3.87 30.07 -10.61
N PRO A 406 -2.85 29.53 -9.93
CA PRO A 406 -1.48 30.01 -10.06
C PRO A 406 -0.74 29.31 -11.23
N SER A 407 0.17 30.07 -11.82
CA SER A 407 1.00 29.77 -12.99
C SER A 407 2.03 28.66 -12.75
N ALA A 408 2.23 27.83 -13.76
CA ALA A 408 3.35 26.89 -13.88
C ALA A 408 4.69 27.62 -13.72
N GLY A 409 5.49 27.17 -12.76
CA GLY A 409 6.89 27.55 -12.57
C GLY A 409 7.80 26.36 -12.91
N ASP A 410 8.87 26.67 -13.63
CA ASP A 410 9.97 25.84 -14.13
C ASP A 410 10.16 24.44 -13.52
N ASP A 411 10.29 23.46 -14.43
CA ASP A 411 10.80 22.09 -14.25
C ASP A 411 12.30 22.10 -13.90
N GLY A 412 12.66 22.76 -12.80
CA GLY A 412 13.99 22.64 -12.22
C GLY A 412 14.16 21.27 -11.61
N GLU A 413 15.15 20.50 -12.10
CA GLU A 413 15.68 19.33 -11.39
C GLU A 413 15.81 19.70 -9.91
N CYS A 414 15.02 19.03 -9.07
CA CYS A 414 15.09 19.24 -7.64
C CYS A 414 16.44 18.68 -7.19
N GLU A 415 17.48 19.53 -7.18
CA GLU A 415 18.68 19.34 -6.35
C GLU A 415 18.22 19.38 -4.90
N CYS A 416 17.56 18.30 -4.47
CA CYS A 416 17.33 18.02 -3.07
C CYS A 416 18.70 18.05 -2.41
N ARG A 417 18.89 19.04 -1.54
CA ARG A 417 20.14 19.24 -0.79
C ARG A 417 20.66 17.90 -0.33
N SER A 418 21.88 17.56 -0.70
CA SER A 418 22.56 16.41 -0.13
C SER A 418 22.46 16.54 1.40
N LEU A 419 21.85 15.54 2.03
CA LEU A 419 22.01 15.36 3.47
C LEU A 419 23.47 15.01 3.66
N GLY A 420 24.27 16.05 3.94
CA GLY A 420 25.62 15.89 4.46
C GLY A 420 25.56 14.93 5.64
N ARG A 421 26.29 13.82 5.51
CA ARG A 421 26.44 12.80 6.53
C ARG A 421 27.05 13.36 7.82
#